data_AF-A0A292SBN3-F1
#
_entry.id   AF-A0A292SBN3-F1
#
_cell.length_a   1.000
_cell.length_b   1.000
_cell.length_c   1.000
_cell.angle_alpha   90.00
_cell.angle_beta   90.00
_cell.angle_gamma   90.00
#
_symmetry.space_group_name_H-M   'P 1'
#
loop_
_entity.id
_entity.type
_entity.pdbx_description
1 polymer ?
#
loop_
_entity_poly.entity_id
_entity_poly.type
_entity_poly.pdbx_seq_one_letter_code
_entity_poly.pdbx_strand_id
1 'polypeptide(L)'
;MQITRISLNQPSTPQFKAVNQKYFEWAKKDFSIGDSVSTEWLQRLSFDVFMFKEISRQDAIDTVNAVKKYMKKTTECLEDLLKSLKNPN
;
A
#
# COMPACT_ATOMS: atom_id res chain seq x y z
N MET A 1 -20.01 37.96 6.61
CA MET A 1 -18.91 37.05 6.22
C MET A 1 -19.30 35.64 6.65
N GLN A 2 -19.60 34.75 5.70
CA GLN A 2 -19.88 33.35 6.02
C GLN A 2 -18.57 32.56 5.91
N ILE A 3 -18.15 31.94 7.00
CA ILE A 3 -16.98 31.07 7.02
C ILE A 3 -17.48 29.67 6.64
N THR A 4 -17.37 29.33 5.36
CA THR A 4 -17.73 28.00 4.87
C THR A 4 -16.69 27.00 5.42
N ARG A 5 -17.15 26.08 6.28
CA ARG A 5 -16.36 24.96 6.81
C ARG A 5 -15.74 24.18 5.66
N ILE A 6 -14.41 24.16 5.59
CA ILE A 6 -13.65 23.29 4.70
C ILE A 6 -13.88 21.86 5.20
N SER A 7 -14.72 21.11 4.51
CA SER A 7 -14.81 19.67 4.71
C SER A 7 -13.48 19.08 4.26
N LEU A 8 -12.68 18.59 5.20
CA LEU A 8 -11.53 17.72 4.93
C LEU A 8 -12.08 16.42 4.36
N ASN A 9 -12.44 16.44 3.08
CA ASN A 9 -12.77 15.23 2.34
C ASN A 9 -11.48 14.41 2.25
N GLN A 10 -11.25 13.54 3.24
CA GLN A 10 -10.39 12.39 3.03
C GLN A 10 -10.84 11.74 1.72
N PRO A 11 -9.94 11.55 0.74
CA PRO A 11 -10.29 10.83 -0.47
C PRO A 11 -10.80 9.46 -0.05
N SER A 12 -12.07 9.16 -0.31
CA SER A 12 -12.71 7.88 0.00
C SER A 12 -12.21 6.73 -0.88
N THR A 13 -11.34 7.06 -1.84
CA THR A 13 -10.63 6.15 -2.72
C THR A 13 -9.15 6.50 -2.68
N PRO A 14 -8.24 5.52 -2.50
CA PRO A 14 -6.82 5.81 -2.58
C PRO A 14 -6.51 6.34 -3.99
N GLN A 15 -5.87 7.50 -4.09
CA GLN A 15 -5.36 7.99 -5.37
C GLN A 15 -4.15 7.14 -5.74
N PHE A 16 -4.40 6.01 -6.42
CA PHE A 16 -3.35 5.15 -6.92
C PHE A 16 -2.53 5.92 -7.96
N LYS A 17 -1.29 6.26 -7.62
CA LYS A 17 -0.28 6.66 -8.62
C LYS A 17 0.01 5.47 -9.53
N ALA A 18 0.57 5.73 -10.72
CA ALA A 18 0.93 4.68 -11.68
C ALA A 18 1.80 3.57 -11.06
N VAL A 19 2.69 3.96 -10.14
CA VAL A 19 3.53 3.02 -9.38
C VAL A 19 2.69 2.15 -8.43
N ASN A 20 1.73 2.71 -7.68
CA ASN A 20 0.84 1.94 -6.80
C ASN A 20 -0.05 0.96 -7.60
N GLN A 21 -0.51 1.37 -8.79
CA GLN A 21 -1.31 0.52 -9.67
C GLN A 21 -0.51 -0.72 -10.14
N LYS A 22 0.78 -0.54 -10.46
CA LYS A 22 1.68 -1.65 -10.81
C LYS A 22 1.74 -2.70 -9.70
N TYR A 23 1.86 -2.28 -8.44
CA TYR A 23 1.84 -3.21 -7.30
C TYR A 23 0.49 -3.90 -7.14
N PHE A 24 -0.61 -3.19 -7.36
CA PHE A 24 -1.93 -3.78 -7.27
C PHE A 24 -2.14 -4.88 -8.33
N GLU A 25 -1.72 -4.64 -9.57
CA GLU A 25 -1.79 -5.65 -10.64
C GLU A 25 -0.88 -6.85 -10.38
N TRP A 26 0.33 -6.62 -9.84
CA TRP A 26 1.20 -7.72 -9.42
C TRP A 26 0.63 -8.53 -8.26
N ALA A 27 0.03 -7.87 -7.27
CA ALA A 27 -0.63 -8.56 -6.18
C ALA A 27 -1.76 -9.47 -6.69
N LYS A 28 -2.57 -9.02 -7.65
CA LYS A 28 -3.60 -9.87 -8.29
C LYS A 28 -3.01 -11.12 -8.94
N LYS A 29 -1.84 -11.00 -9.59
CA LYS A 29 -1.16 -12.15 -10.18
C LYS A 29 -0.70 -13.12 -9.10
N ASP A 30 -0.14 -12.64 -8.00
CA ASP A 30 0.24 -13.49 -6.87
C ASP A 30 -0.98 -14.20 -6.26
N PHE A 31 -2.12 -13.49 -6.16
CA PHE A 31 -3.40 -14.06 -5.69
C PHE A 31 -4.00 -15.12 -6.64
N SER A 32 -3.62 -15.11 -7.91
CA SER A 32 -4.04 -16.16 -8.84
C SER A 32 -3.26 -17.46 -8.64
N ILE A 33 -2.11 -17.39 -7.95
CA ILE A 33 -1.19 -18.51 -7.71
C ILE A 33 -1.32 -19.03 -6.26
N GLY A 34 -1.60 -18.14 -5.30
CA GLY A 34 -1.84 -18.47 -3.89
C GLY A 34 -2.83 -17.50 -3.23
N ASP A 35 -3.04 -17.59 -1.92
CA ASP A 35 -4.02 -16.74 -1.20
C ASP A 35 -3.41 -15.46 -0.57
N SER A 36 -2.16 -15.12 -0.92
CA SER A 36 -1.39 -14.00 -0.36
C SER A 36 -0.41 -13.40 -1.38
N VAL A 37 0.17 -12.24 -1.05
CA VAL A 37 1.26 -11.64 -1.82
C VAL A 37 2.56 -12.41 -1.63
N SER A 38 3.41 -12.41 -2.64
CA SER A 38 4.73 -13.03 -2.58
C SER A 38 5.71 -12.23 -1.73
N THR A 39 6.78 -12.89 -1.29
CA THR A 39 7.93 -12.21 -0.67
C THR A 39 8.60 -11.22 -1.63
N GLU A 40 8.61 -11.52 -2.93
CA GLU A 40 9.16 -10.61 -3.96
C GLU A 40 8.36 -9.31 -4.03
N TRP A 41 7.02 -9.41 -3.99
CA TRP A 41 6.15 -8.23 -3.95
C TRP A 41 6.47 -7.33 -2.75
N LEU A 42 6.60 -7.94 -1.56
CA LEU A 42 6.95 -7.25 -0.31
C LEU A 42 8.31 -6.53 -0.40
N GLN A 43 9.34 -7.24 -0.88
CA GLN A 43 10.69 -6.70 -1.01
C GLN A 43 10.75 -5.56 -2.02
N ARG A 44 10.08 -5.69 -3.18
CA ARG A 44 10.06 -4.62 -4.18
C ARG A 44 9.34 -3.39 -3.66
N LEU A 45 8.22 -3.54 -2.95
CA LEU A 45 7.54 -2.39 -2.36
C LEU A 45 8.41 -1.71 -1.29
N SER A 46 9.10 -2.50 -0.46
CA SER A 46 9.97 -1.92 0.58
C SER A 46 11.18 -1.21 -0.03
N PHE A 47 11.81 -1.73 -1.08
CA PHE A 47 12.90 -1.05 -1.78
C PHE A 47 12.46 0.26 -2.42
N ASP A 48 11.34 0.27 -3.15
CA ASP A 48 10.86 1.47 -3.84
C ASP A 48 10.44 2.57 -2.83
N VAL A 49 10.06 2.19 -1.60
CA VAL A 49 9.76 3.14 -0.52
C VAL A 49 11.01 3.61 0.23
N PHE A 50 11.85 2.70 0.71
CA PHE A 50 12.95 3.04 1.63
C PHE A 50 14.25 3.40 0.91
N MET A 51 14.59 2.65 -0.15
CA MET A 51 15.86 2.78 -0.85
C MET A 51 15.77 3.78 -2.00
N PHE A 52 14.85 3.56 -2.94
CA PHE A 52 14.74 4.40 -4.14
C PHE A 52 13.88 5.66 -3.91
N LYS A 53 13.02 5.64 -2.88
CA LYS A 53 12.10 6.74 -2.54
C LYS A 53 11.21 7.16 -3.71
N GLU A 54 10.90 6.23 -4.61
CA GLU A 54 10.00 6.42 -5.74
C GLU A 54 8.53 6.43 -5.29
N ILE A 55 8.26 5.77 -4.16
CA ILE A 55 6.93 5.68 -3.55
C ILE A 55 6.96 6.36 -2.20
N SER A 56 5.97 7.21 -1.93
CA SER A 56 5.83 7.78 -0.59
C SER A 56 5.37 6.72 0.41
N ARG A 57 5.74 6.86 1.68
CA ARG A 57 5.26 5.94 2.72
C ARG A 57 3.73 5.86 2.77
N GLN A 58 3.04 6.98 2.57
CA GLN A 58 1.57 7.01 2.54
C GLN A 58 1.01 6.22 1.35
N ASP A 59 1.58 6.40 0.16
CA ASP A 59 1.21 5.66 -1.04
C ASP A 59 1.40 4.14 -0.85
N ALA A 60 2.47 3.74 -0.17
CA ALA A 60 2.73 2.33 0.15
C ALA A 60 1.74 1.76 1.18
N ILE A 61 1.41 2.53 2.22
CA ILE A 61 0.38 2.15 3.21
C ILE A 61 -0.97 1.94 2.50
N ASP A 62 -1.35 2.86 1.62
CA ASP A 62 -2.60 2.78 0.87
C ASP A 62 -2.62 1.57 -0.06
N THR A 63 -1.49 1.29 -0.72
CA THR A 63 -1.31 0.09 -1.56
C THR A 63 -1.46 -1.19 -0.75
N VAL A 64 -0.75 -1.31 0.38
CA VAL A 64 -0.85 -2.47 1.28
C VAL A 64 -2.27 -2.65 1.80
N ASN A 65 -2.94 -1.58 2.22
CA ASN A 65 -4.31 -1.64 2.73
C ASN A 65 -5.31 -2.09 1.66
N ALA A 66 -5.16 -1.62 0.42
CA ALA A 66 -6.01 -2.07 -0.66
C ALA A 66 -5.77 -3.54 -1.00
N VAL A 67 -4.52 -3.95 -1.09
CA VAL A 67 -4.12 -5.35 -1.36
C VAL A 67 -4.59 -6.28 -0.24
N LYS A 68 -4.50 -5.85 1.02
CA LYS A 68 -4.97 -6.60 2.20
C LYS A 68 -6.46 -6.95 2.13
N LYS A 69 -7.29 -6.14 1.45
CA LYS A 69 -8.73 -6.46 1.25
C LYS A 69 -8.97 -7.68 0.36
N TYR A 70 -8.01 -8.02 -0.51
CA TYR A 70 -8.11 -9.15 -1.43
C TYR A 70 -7.39 -10.40 -0.92
N MET A 71 -6.59 -10.27 0.15
CA MET A 71 -5.90 -11.39 0.78
C MET A 71 -6.85 -12.18 1.68
N LYS A 72 -6.83 -13.51 1.60
CA LYS A 72 -7.53 -14.37 2.58
C LYS A 72 -6.70 -14.61 3.83
N LYS A 73 -5.36 -14.57 3.71
CA LYS A 73 -4.42 -14.72 4.83
C LYS A 73 -3.45 -13.55 4.84
N THR A 74 -3.36 -12.87 5.96
CA THR A 74 -2.32 -11.85 6.18
C THR A 74 -1.05 -12.57 6.63
N THR A 75 0.07 -12.25 6.01
CA THR A 75 1.39 -12.73 6.41
C THR A 75 2.02 -11.77 7.44
N GLU A 76 2.73 -12.33 8.42
CA GLU A 76 3.44 -11.56 9.46
C GLU A 76 4.36 -10.49 8.83
N CYS A 77 5.08 -10.85 7.76
CA CYS A 77 5.95 -9.92 7.03
C CYS A 77 5.23 -8.70 6.43
N LEU A 78 3.95 -8.83 6.06
CA LEU A 78 3.16 -7.70 5.57
C LEU A 78 2.78 -6.75 6.70
N GLU A 79 2.51 -7.29 7.89
CA GLU A 79 2.21 -6.50 9.08
C GLU A 79 3.45 -5.78 9.59
N ASP A 80 4.60 -6.43 9.57
CA ASP A 80 5.90 -5.81 9.88
C ASP A 80 6.24 -4.69 8.90
N LEU A 81 6.02 -4.90 7.61
CA LEU A 81 6.18 -3.85 6.60
C LEU A 81 5.25 -2.69 6.92
N LEU A 82 3.96 -2.93 7.16
CA LEU A 82 3.00 -1.88 7.49
C LEU A 82 3.39 -1.10 8.76
N LYS A 83 3.93 -1.80 9.77
CA LYS A 83 4.43 -1.19 11.00
C LYS A 83 5.64 -0.29 10.72
N SER A 84 6.59 -0.75 9.91
CA SER A 84 7.76 0.03 9.52
C SER A 84 7.41 1.27 8.68
N LEU A 85 6.35 1.18 7.86
CA LEU A 85 5.87 2.29 7.05
C LEU A 85 5.21 3.38 7.91
N LYS A 86 4.45 2.97 8.94
CA LYS A 86 3.75 3.87 9.87
C LYS A 86 4.68 4.49 10.91
N ASN A 87 5.60 3.70 11.44
CA ASN A 87 6.58 4.09 12.45
C ASN A 87 7.98 4.04 11.83
N PRO A 88 8.39 5.09 11.10
CA PRO A 88 9.78 5.22 10.70
C PRO A 88 10.65 5.29 11.97
N ASN A 89 11.65 4.41 12.06
CA ASN A 89 12.75 4.60 13.02
C ASN A 89 13.58 5.84 12.63
#